data_AF-A0A975ZIK7-F1
#
_entry.id   AF-A0A975ZIK7-F1
#
_cell.length_a   1.000
_cell.length_b   1.000
_cell.length_c   1.000
_cell.angle_alpha   90.00
_cell.angle_beta   90.00
_cell.angle_gamma   90.00
#
_symmetry.space_group_name_H-M   'P 1'
#
loop_
_entity.id
_entity.type
_entity.pdbx_description
1 polymer ?
#
loop_
_entity_poly.entity_id
_entity_poly.type
_entity_poly.pdbx_seq_one_letter_code
_entity_poly.pdbx_strand_id
1 'polypeptide(L)'
;MSRFGGFLPTHRMLHDDTAISSLGRVLGVGQCGADDLYRALDWLHEAQPAIERRLARQHLVGSTLVLCELTSTWLTGRCCELAARGHSRDGKRDDPQIVFGLICTSQGCSIAVEVFPGNTADPVTVAAQVSKLRDRFGIASIVWAGDRGMLTSARIEQVFKPQGMDWVSNRAIKSQHEDWLSFPLLP
;
A
#
# COMPACT_ATOMS: atom_id res chain seq x y z
N MET A 1 14.84 8.67 -20.62
CA MET A 1 14.28 8.53 -19.25
C MET A 1 14.73 9.72 -18.41
N SER A 2 13.79 10.58 -18.05
CA SER A 2 14.03 11.70 -17.12
C SER A 2 14.30 11.13 -15.72
N ARG A 3 15.54 11.23 -15.23
CA ARG A 3 15.94 10.69 -13.92
C ARG A 3 15.55 11.69 -12.84
N PHE A 4 14.67 11.27 -11.93
CA PHE A 4 14.16 12.10 -10.83
C PHE A 4 15.22 12.36 -9.75
N GLY A 5 15.05 13.42 -8.96
CA GLY A 5 15.88 13.72 -7.78
C GLY A 5 15.39 13.04 -6.48
N GLY A 6 14.38 12.17 -6.55
CA GLY A 6 13.68 11.62 -5.38
C GLY A 6 14.47 10.58 -4.58
N PHE A 7 15.48 9.93 -5.17
CA PHE A 7 16.28 8.90 -4.49
C PHE A 7 17.59 9.40 -3.90
N LEU A 8 17.89 10.69 -4.05
CA LEU A 8 19.05 11.32 -3.39
C LEU A 8 19.05 11.11 -1.86
N PRO A 9 17.90 11.17 -1.15
CA PRO A 9 17.83 10.86 0.27
C PRO A 9 18.17 9.40 0.57
N THR A 10 17.61 8.43 -0.16
CA THR A 10 17.90 7.00 0.04
C THR A 10 19.36 6.66 -0.26
N HIS A 11 19.92 7.22 -1.34
CA HIS A 11 21.34 7.11 -1.64
C HIS A 11 22.19 7.65 -0.49
N ARG A 12 21.88 8.85 0.02
CA ARG A 12 22.54 9.40 1.21
C ARG A 12 22.30 8.56 2.48
N MET A 13 21.16 7.86 2.59
CA MET A 13 20.91 6.96 3.72
C MET A 13 21.81 5.74 3.72
N LEU A 14 22.11 5.21 2.53
CA LEU A 14 22.91 4.00 2.38
C LEU A 14 24.41 4.31 2.34
N HIS A 15 24.81 5.48 1.85
CA HIS A 15 26.21 5.78 1.59
C HIS A 15 27.04 5.94 2.86
N ASP A 16 28.24 5.34 2.88
CA ASP A 16 29.13 5.32 4.05
C ASP A 16 29.60 6.72 4.48
N ASP A 17 29.83 7.63 3.52
CA ASP A 17 30.26 8.99 3.81
C ASP A 17 29.18 9.87 4.47
N THR A 18 27.90 9.54 4.28
CA THR A 18 26.77 10.30 4.86
C THR A 18 26.14 9.58 6.06
N ALA A 19 26.26 8.25 6.15
CA ALA A 19 26.00 7.38 7.30
C ALA A 19 24.78 7.71 8.18
N ILE A 20 23.69 8.22 7.61
CA ILE A 20 22.46 8.52 8.36
C ILE A 20 21.64 7.25 8.69
N SER A 21 22.09 6.06 8.26
CA SER A 21 21.54 4.75 8.62
C SER A 21 22.64 3.69 8.66
N SER A 22 22.50 2.70 9.55
CA SER A 22 23.38 1.51 9.57
C SER A 22 23.07 0.50 8.44
N LEU A 23 21.96 0.70 7.71
CA LEU A 23 21.47 -0.24 6.70
C LEU A 23 22.50 -0.47 5.57
N GLY A 24 23.17 0.59 5.11
CA GLY A 24 24.20 0.49 4.07
C GLY A 24 25.35 -0.43 4.46
N ARG A 25 25.82 -0.32 5.72
CA ARG A 25 26.87 -1.19 6.26
C ARG A 25 26.39 -2.62 6.48
N VAL A 26 25.22 -2.80 7.08
CA VAL A 26 24.66 -4.13 7.38
C VAL A 26 24.43 -4.94 6.10
N LEU A 27 23.99 -4.28 5.03
CA LEU A 27 23.73 -4.92 3.74
C LEU A 27 24.97 -4.93 2.82
N GLY A 28 26.08 -4.30 3.21
CA GLY A 28 27.30 -4.23 2.39
C GLY A 28 27.14 -3.39 1.11
N VAL A 29 26.23 -2.41 1.12
CA VAL A 29 25.91 -1.54 -0.04
C VAL A 29 26.32 -0.08 0.19
N GLY A 30 27.21 0.18 1.15
CA GLY A 30 27.64 1.53 1.53
C GLY A 30 28.31 2.36 0.42
N GLN A 31 28.70 1.72 -0.69
CA GLN A 31 29.33 2.36 -1.84
C GLN A 31 28.47 2.31 -3.11
N CYS A 32 27.19 1.93 -3.01
CA CYS A 32 26.33 1.87 -4.20
C CYS A 32 26.08 3.29 -4.75
N GLY A 33 26.18 3.44 -6.07
CA GLY A 33 25.81 4.69 -6.72
C GLY A 33 24.30 4.85 -6.84
N ALA A 34 23.83 6.08 -7.07
CA ALA A 34 22.41 6.35 -7.31
C ALA A 34 21.86 5.54 -8.51
N ASP A 35 22.69 5.32 -9.53
CA ASP A 35 22.32 4.54 -10.71
C ASP A 35 22.13 3.05 -10.40
N ASP A 36 22.86 2.50 -9.44
CA ASP A 36 22.68 1.11 -9.01
C ASP A 36 21.35 0.95 -8.28
N LEU A 37 20.94 1.95 -7.49
CA LEU A 37 19.63 1.98 -6.86
C LEU A 37 18.50 2.05 -7.89
N TYR A 38 18.64 2.86 -8.94
CA TYR A 38 17.64 2.90 -10.02
C TYR A 38 17.51 1.56 -10.73
N ARG A 39 18.63 0.90 -11.07
CA ARG A 39 18.59 -0.46 -11.66
C ARG A 39 17.95 -1.47 -10.72
N ALA A 40 18.24 -1.39 -9.42
CA ALA A 40 17.63 -2.28 -8.43
C ALA A 40 16.11 -2.07 -8.33
N LEU A 41 15.62 -0.84 -8.49
CA LEU A 41 14.18 -0.55 -8.52
C LEU A 41 13.51 -1.05 -9.79
N ASP A 42 14.16 -0.90 -10.96
CA ASP A 42 13.66 -1.46 -12.21
C ASP A 42 13.51 -2.99 -12.09
N TRP A 43 14.54 -3.66 -11.55
CA TRP A 43 14.47 -5.09 -11.24
C TRP A 43 13.37 -5.41 -10.22
N LEU A 44 13.24 -4.62 -9.14
CA LEU A 44 12.25 -4.85 -8.10
C LEU A 44 10.83 -4.70 -8.67
N HIS A 45 10.61 -3.75 -9.56
CA HIS A 45 9.34 -3.53 -10.23
C HIS A 45 8.96 -4.74 -11.10
N GLU A 46 9.90 -5.26 -11.90
CA GLU A 46 9.69 -6.48 -12.69
C GLU A 46 9.46 -7.71 -11.81
N ALA A 47 10.18 -7.82 -10.69
CA ALA A 47 10.09 -8.95 -9.75
C ALA A 47 8.86 -8.87 -8.83
N GLN A 48 8.24 -7.70 -8.67
CA GLN A 48 7.15 -7.44 -7.73
C GLN A 48 6.06 -8.52 -7.81
N PRO A 49 5.55 -8.93 -9.00
CA PRO A 49 4.47 -9.90 -9.03
C PRO A 49 4.86 -11.29 -8.47
N ALA A 50 6.12 -11.68 -8.61
CA ALA A 50 6.65 -12.93 -8.06
C ALA A 50 6.88 -12.83 -6.55
N ILE A 51 7.44 -11.71 -6.08
CA ILE A 51 7.68 -11.44 -4.66
C ILE A 51 6.37 -11.45 -3.88
N GLU A 52 5.37 -10.69 -4.33
CA GLU A 52 4.06 -10.60 -3.69
C GLU A 52 3.37 -11.97 -3.62
N ARG A 53 3.44 -12.78 -4.70
CA ARG A 53 2.88 -14.14 -4.70
C ARG A 53 3.58 -15.04 -3.68
N ARG A 54 4.90 -14.92 -3.53
CA ARG A 54 5.65 -15.69 -2.54
C ARG A 54 5.26 -15.28 -1.13
N LEU A 55 5.21 -13.99 -0.85
CA LEU A 55 4.79 -13.46 0.45
C LEU A 55 3.35 -13.84 0.78
N ALA A 56 2.43 -13.72 -0.18
CA ALA A 56 1.03 -14.12 -0.01
C ALA A 56 0.90 -15.61 0.35
N ARG A 57 1.62 -16.49 -0.35
CA ARG A 57 1.64 -17.94 -0.03
C ARG A 57 2.21 -18.24 1.35
N GLN A 58 3.14 -17.44 1.83
CA GLN A 58 3.77 -17.64 3.14
C GLN A 58 2.95 -17.07 4.29
N HIS A 59 2.23 -15.97 4.05
CA HIS A 59 1.68 -15.15 5.13
C HIS A 59 0.16 -14.92 5.05
N LEU A 60 -0.50 -15.20 3.92
CA LEU A 60 -1.94 -15.02 3.75
C LEU A 60 -2.73 -16.33 3.69
N VAL A 61 -2.07 -17.50 3.68
CA VAL A 61 -2.78 -18.79 3.67
C VAL A 61 -3.59 -18.96 4.95
N GLY A 62 -4.89 -19.25 4.79
CA GLY A 62 -5.82 -19.37 5.92
C GLY A 62 -6.16 -18.05 6.62
N SER A 63 -5.75 -16.91 6.06
CA SER A 63 -6.03 -15.60 6.65
C SER A 63 -7.42 -15.10 6.29
N THR A 64 -8.13 -14.59 7.30
CA THR A 64 -9.45 -13.94 7.16
C THR A 64 -9.33 -12.41 7.20
N LEU A 65 -8.28 -11.89 7.84
CA LEU A 65 -8.07 -10.47 8.08
C LEU A 65 -6.89 -9.97 7.24
N VAL A 66 -7.20 -9.12 6.27
CA VAL A 66 -6.22 -8.48 5.40
C VAL A 66 -6.42 -6.96 5.43
N LEU A 67 -5.51 -6.29 6.12
CA LEU A 67 -5.55 -4.84 6.29
C LEU A 67 -5.13 -4.18 4.98
N CYS A 68 -6.06 -3.46 4.36
CA CYS A 68 -5.78 -2.65 3.18
C CYS A 68 -5.84 -1.18 3.55
N GLU A 69 -4.71 -0.50 3.58
CA GLU A 69 -4.67 0.95 3.75
C GLU A 69 -4.48 1.61 2.38
N LEU A 70 -5.24 2.68 2.12
CA LEU A 70 -4.91 3.60 1.03
C LEU A 70 -4.36 4.86 1.65
N THR A 71 -3.31 5.39 1.06
CA THR A 71 -2.76 6.71 1.39
C THR A 71 -2.34 7.43 0.11
N SER A 72 -2.10 8.73 0.19
CA SER A 72 -1.70 9.56 -0.94
C SER A 72 -0.45 10.33 -0.59
N THR A 73 0.34 10.71 -1.59
CA THR A 73 1.42 11.69 -1.39
C THR A 73 1.46 12.66 -2.57
N TRP A 74 1.83 13.91 -2.29
CA TRP A 74 1.94 14.97 -3.29
C TRP A 74 3.36 15.06 -3.87
N LEU A 75 3.46 15.49 -5.11
CA LEU A 75 4.69 15.55 -5.88
C LEU A 75 4.94 16.96 -6.40
N THR A 76 6.20 17.40 -6.36
CA THR A 76 6.63 18.68 -6.94
C THR A 76 7.20 18.55 -8.35
N GLY A 77 7.54 17.32 -8.76
CA GLY A 77 8.09 17.02 -10.09
C GLY A 77 7.01 16.94 -11.17
N ARG A 78 7.42 17.06 -12.44
CA ARG A 78 6.50 17.10 -13.60
C ARG A 78 6.57 15.86 -14.50
N CYS A 79 7.45 14.90 -14.20
CA CYS A 79 7.74 13.76 -15.07
C CYS A 79 7.15 12.43 -14.55
N CYS A 80 6.23 12.47 -13.59
CA CYS A 80 5.57 11.27 -13.09
C CYS A 80 4.22 11.11 -13.81
N GLU A 81 4.05 10.02 -14.54
CA GLU A 81 2.86 9.76 -15.37
C GLU A 81 1.61 9.49 -14.52
N LEU A 82 1.78 9.02 -13.29
CA LEU A 82 0.70 8.82 -12.32
C LEU A 82 0.34 10.10 -11.56
N ALA A 83 1.17 11.15 -11.65
CA ALA A 83 0.93 12.38 -10.92
C ALA A 83 -0.27 13.13 -11.50
N ALA A 84 -1.38 13.12 -10.76
CA ALA A 84 -2.62 13.77 -11.17
C ALA A 84 -3.21 14.56 -10.00
N ARG A 85 -3.89 15.67 -10.30
CA ARG A 85 -4.61 16.44 -9.28
C ARG A 85 -5.87 15.69 -8.87
N GLY A 86 -5.97 15.37 -7.59
CA GLY A 86 -7.09 14.62 -7.03
C GLY A 86 -7.42 15.08 -5.61
N HIS A 87 -8.17 14.24 -4.90
CA HIS A 87 -8.57 14.55 -3.53
C HIS A 87 -7.38 14.35 -2.56
N SER A 88 -6.83 15.45 -2.06
CA SER A 88 -5.71 15.42 -1.12
C SER A 88 -6.10 14.88 0.26
N ARG A 89 -5.48 13.78 0.70
CA ARG A 89 -5.55 13.36 2.11
C ARG A 89 -4.59 14.14 3.01
N ASP A 90 -3.52 14.70 2.44
CA ASP A 90 -2.50 15.50 3.15
C ASP A 90 -2.83 17.01 3.24
N GLY A 91 -4.05 17.42 2.87
CA GLY A 91 -4.49 18.83 2.88
C GLY A 91 -3.90 19.73 1.78
N LYS A 92 -2.98 19.24 0.94
CA LYS A 92 -2.42 19.97 -0.22
C LYS A 92 -3.26 19.78 -1.49
N ARG A 93 -4.28 20.63 -1.66
CA ARG A 93 -5.28 20.51 -2.74
C ARG A 93 -4.74 20.71 -4.16
N ASP A 94 -3.70 21.51 -4.37
CA ASP A 94 -3.34 21.98 -5.72
C ASP A 94 -2.13 21.26 -6.35
N ASP A 95 -1.41 20.48 -5.54
CA ASP A 95 -0.25 19.72 -5.98
C ASP A 95 -0.69 18.38 -6.63
N PRO A 96 -0.05 17.94 -7.74
CA PRO A 96 -0.23 16.60 -8.28
C PRO A 96 0.07 15.53 -7.23
N GLN A 97 -0.69 14.44 -7.24
CA GLN A 97 -0.57 13.37 -6.25
C GLN A 97 -0.48 12.01 -6.92
N ILE A 98 -0.05 11.03 -6.13
CA ILE A 98 -0.23 9.61 -6.39
C ILE A 98 -0.94 8.99 -5.19
N VAL A 99 -1.76 7.97 -5.45
CA VAL A 99 -2.42 7.18 -4.41
C VAL A 99 -1.73 5.82 -4.38
N PHE A 100 -1.47 5.28 -3.20
CA PHE A 100 -0.97 3.92 -3.06
C PHE A 100 -1.80 3.11 -2.08
N GLY A 101 -2.02 1.85 -2.45
CA GLY A 101 -2.67 0.85 -1.62
C GLY A 101 -1.64 -0.13 -1.09
N LEU A 102 -1.70 -0.40 0.22
CA LEU A 102 -0.84 -1.35 0.89
C LEU A 102 -1.69 -2.48 1.47
N ILE A 103 -1.36 -3.71 1.11
CA ILE A 103 -1.98 -4.92 1.64
C ILE A 103 -1.06 -5.48 2.73
N CYS A 104 -1.60 -5.64 3.93
CA CYS A 104 -0.90 -6.19 5.08
C CYS A 104 -1.68 -7.38 5.68
N THR A 105 -0.94 -8.31 6.27
CA THR A 105 -1.50 -9.33 7.16
C THR A 105 -2.08 -8.67 8.42
N SER A 106 -2.87 -9.43 9.20
CA SER A 106 -3.33 -9.03 10.52
C SER A 106 -2.20 -8.70 11.52
N GLN A 107 -0.99 -9.23 11.30
CA GLN A 107 0.20 -8.95 12.11
C GLN A 107 1.00 -7.74 11.61
N GLY A 108 0.49 -7.01 10.62
CA GLY A 108 1.15 -5.83 10.06
C GLY A 108 2.27 -6.12 9.04
N CYS A 109 2.50 -7.39 8.67
CA CYS A 109 3.44 -7.72 7.60
C CYS A 109 2.89 -7.29 6.23
N SER A 110 3.60 -6.42 5.52
CA SER A 110 3.24 -5.95 4.17
C SER A 110 3.48 -7.02 3.10
N ILE A 111 2.47 -7.25 2.27
CA ILE A 111 2.47 -8.32 1.26
C ILE A 111 2.47 -7.77 -0.16
N ALA A 112 1.70 -6.71 -0.42
CA ALA A 112 1.58 -6.13 -1.74
C ALA A 112 1.38 -4.62 -1.67
N VAL A 113 1.86 -3.94 -2.70
CA VAL A 113 1.68 -2.49 -2.88
C VAL A 113 1.18 -2.22 -4.29
N GLU A 114 0.36 -1.20 -4.45
CA GLU A 114 -0.09 -0.75 -5.76
C GLU A 114 -0.16 0.76 -5.80
N VAL A 115 0.26 1.34 -6.92
CA VAL A 115 0.29 2.78 -7.11
C VAL A 115 -0.72 3.14 -8.20
N PHE A 116 -1.55 4.12 -7.92
CA PHE A 116 -2.63 4.62 -8.75
C PHE A 116 -2.42 6.10 -9.08
N PRO A 117 -2.96 6.58 -10.19
CA PRO A 117 -3.02 8.01 -10.48
C PRO A 117 -3.68 8.79 -9.33
N GLY A 118 -3.18 9.99 -9.02
CA GLY A 118 -3.68 10.81 -7.90
C GLY A 118 -5.17 11.16 -7.94
N ASN A 119 -5.78 11.15 -9.13
CA ASN A 119 -7.20 11.41 -9.34
C ASN A 119 -8.06 10.14 -9.33
N THR A 120 -7.50 8.98 -8.98
CA THR A 120 -8.24 7.72 -8.91
C THR A 120 -9.18 7.74 -7.72
N ALA A 121 -10.47 7.53 -7.96
CA ALA A 121 -11.47 7.49 -6.91
C ALA A 121 -11.32 6.24 -6.02
N ASP A 122 -11.53 6.40 -4.72
CA ASP A 122 -11.40 5.30 -3.75
C ASP A 122 -12.19 4.02 -4.10
N PRO A 123 -13.42 4.05 -4.65
CA PRO A 123 -14.12 2.82 -5.04
C PRO A 123 -13.35 2.00 -6.07
N VAL A 124 -12.65 2.66 -6.99
CA VAL A 124 -11.86 2.01 -8.05
C VAL A 124 -10.62 1.36 -7.43
N THR A 125 -9.93 2.05 -6.52
CA THR A 125 -8.76 1.48 -5.84
C THR A 125 -9.13 0.32 -4.93
N VAL A 126 -10.24 0.42 -4.19
CA VAL A 126 -10.77 -0.69 -3.37
C VAL A 126 -11.09 -1.90 -4.24
N ALA A 127 -11.83 -1.72 -5.34
CA ALA A 127 -12.17 -2.83 -6.24
C ALA A 127 -10.92 -3.52 -6.82
N ALA A 128 -9.90 -2.75 -7.21
CA ALA A 128 -8.63 -3.31 -7.70
C ALA A 128 -7.90 -4.13 -6.63
N GLN A 129 -7.82 -3.62 -5.39
CA GLN A 129 -7.21 -4.37 -4.28
C GLN A 129 -7.98 -5.65 -3.95
N VAL A 130 -9.31 -5.61 -3.98
CA VAL A 130 -10.15 -6.78 -3.69
C VAL A 130 -10.00 -7.85 -4.77
N SER A 131 -10.00 -7.47 -6.05
CA SER A 131 -9.72 -8.41 -7.15
C SER A 131 -8.33 -9.03 -6.99
N LYS A 132 -7.30 -8.24 -6.65
CA LYS A 132 -5.97 -8.80 -6.34
C LYS A 132 -6.02 -9.84 -5.22
N LEU A 133 -6.73 -9.55 -4.12
CA LEU A 133 -6.84 -10.48 -3.00
C LEU A 133 -7.58 -11.77 -3.36
N ARG A 134 -8.72 -11.65 -4.04
CA ARG A 134 -9.57 -12.80 -4.39
C ARG A 134 -8.95 -13.61 -5.51
N ASP A 135 -8.63 -12.98 -6.63
CA ASP A 135 -8.28 -13.66 -7.88
C ASP A 135 -6.82 -14.08 -7.90
N ARG A 136 -5.93 -13.23 -7.38
CA ARG A 136 -4.48 -13.48 -7.45
C ARG A 136 -3.94 -14.18 -6.21
N PHE A 137 -4.50 -13.90 -5.03
CA PHE A 137 -4.03 -14.50 -3.77
C PHE A 137 -4.99 -15.56 -3.18
N GLY A 138 -6.20 -15.73 -3.74
CA GLY A 138 -7.13 -16.77 -3.31
C GLY A 138 -7.78 -16.51 -1.95
N ILE A 139 -7.89 -15.25 -1.54
CA ILE A 139 -8.41 -14.88 -0.22
C ILE A 139 -9.93 -14.75 -0.28
N ALA A 140 -10.63 -15.57 0.51
CA ALA A 140 -12.08 -15.62 0.54
C ALA A 140 -12.70 -14.53 1.42
N SER A 141 -12.11 -14.28 2.58
CA SER A 141 -12.59 -13.32 3.58
C SER A 141 -11.63 -12.13 3.67
N ILE A 142 -12.18 -10.93 3.55
CA ILE A 142 -11.41 -9.69 3.52
C ILE A 142 -12.06 -8.72 4.50
N VAL A 143 -11.26 -8.21 5.43
CA VAL A 143 -11.67 -7.18 6.39
C VAL A 143 -10.85 -5.93 6.12
N TRP A 144 -11.50 -4.88 5.68
CA TRP A 144 -10.83 -3.67 5.23
C TRP A 144 -10.70 -2.63 6.36
N ALA A 145 -9.49 -2.13 6.59
CA ALA A 145 -9.25 -1.07 7.56
C ALA A 145 -9.14 0.29 6.85
N GLY A 146 -9.98 1.25 7.21
CA GLY A 146 -10.00 2.56 6.56
C GLY A 146 -10.36 3.71 7.49
N ASP A 147 -9.95 4.92 7.10
CA ASP A 147 -10.32 6.13 7.82
C ASP A 147 -11.78 6.56 7.54
N ARG A 148 -12.22 7.65 8.20
CA ARG A 148 -13.59 8.16 8.07
C ARG A 148 -13.90 8.68 6.66
N GLY A 149 -12.90 9.22 5.95
CA GLY A 149 -13.08 9.67 4.57
C GLY A 149 -13.31 8.50 3.63
N MET A 150 -12.69 7.36 3.93
CA MET A 150 -12.79 6.15 3.14
C MET A 150 -14.10 5.38 3.42
N LEU A 151 -14.42 5.16 4.68
CA LEU A 151 -15.53 4.33 5.14
C LEU A 151 -16.81 5.15 5.38
N THR A 152 -17.24 5.89 4.36
CA THR A 152 -18.55 6.56 4.40
C THR A 152 -19.68 5.53 4.25
N SER A 153 -20.86 5.81 4.82
CA SER A 153 -22.01 4.91 4.70
C SER A 153 -22.35 4.58 3.24
N ALA A 154 -22.32 5.59 2.36
CA ALA A 154 -22.54 5.39 0.94
C ALA A 154 -21.55 4.39 0.33
N ARG A 155 -20.25 4.49 0.66
CA ARG A 155 -19.23 3.60 0.12
C ARG A 155 -19.33 2.20 0.69
N ILE A 156 -19.68 2.05 1.97
CA ILE A 156 -19.93 0.75 2.59
C ILE A 156 -21.07 0.02 1.84
N GLU A 157 -22.20 0.70 1.62
CA GLU A 157 -23.35 0.11 0.91
C GLU A 157 -23.05 -0.21 -0.56
N GLN A 158 -22.28 0.64 -1.25
CA GLN A 158 -22.06 0.51 -2.70
C GLN A 158 -20.86 -0.35 -3.08
N VAL A 159 -19.86 -0.49 -2.20
CA VAL A 159 -18.58 -1.14 -2.53
C VAL A 159 -18.32 -2.34 -1.62
N PHE A 160 -18.43 -2.17 -0.30
CA PHE A 160 -17.98 -3.18 0.65
C PHE A 160 -19.02 -4.30 0.79
N LYS A 161 -20.29 -3.94 0.97
CA LYS A 161 -21.38 -4.91 1.09
C LYS A 161 -21.56 -5.81 -0.13
N PRO A 162 -21.63 -5.28 -1.37
CA PRO A 162 -21.78 -6.12 -2.56
C PRO A 162 -20.62 -7.07 -2.78
N GLN A 163 -19.45 -6.77 -2.22
CA GLN A 163 -18.25 -7.60 -2.30
C GLN A 163 -18.10 -8.56 -1.11
N GLY A 164 -19.08 -8.60 -0.19
CA GLY A 164 -19.05 -9.47 1.00
C GLY A 164 -17.87 -9.19 1.92
N MET A 165 -17.48 -7.91 2.04
CA MET A 165 -16.33 -7.49 2.85
C MET A 165 -16.78 -6.97 4.22
N ASP A 166 -15.97 -7.28 5.23
CA ASP A 166 -16.07 -6.67 6.55
C ASP A 166 -15.18 -5.43 6.63
N TRP A 167 -15.37 -4.56 7.63
CA TRP A 167 -14.58 -3.34 7.75
C TRP A 167 -14.32 -2.89 9.19
N VAL A 168 -13.15 -2.28 9.38
CA VAL A 168 -12.73 -1.65 10.63
C VAL A 168 -12.55 -0.16 10.40
N SER A 169 -13.21 0.63 11.24
CA SER A 169 -13.05 2.09 11.27
C SER A 169 -12.65 2.54 12.66
N ASN A 170 -12.02 3.72 12.78
CA ASN A 170 -11.63 4.34 14.05
C ASN A 170 -12.81 4.70 15.00
N ARG A 171 -14.04 4.28 14.69
CA ARG A 171 -15.23 4.46 15.54
C ARG A 171 -15.95 3.16 15.88
N ALA A 172 -15.76 2.10 15.08
CA ALA A 172 -16.45 0.83 15.25
C ALA A 172 -15.78 -0.24 14.40
N ILE A 173 -15.63 -1.42 14.98
CA ILE A 173 -15.52 -2.69 14.25
C ILE A 173 -16.94 -3.06 13.84
N LYS A 174 -17.20 -3.23 12.54
CA LYS A 174 -18.50 -3.68 12.04
C LYS A 174 -18.29 -4.82 11.06
N SER A 175 -19.10 -5.85 11.23
CA SER A 175 -19.05 -7.07 10.44
C SER A 175 -20.42 -7.36 9.87
N GLN A 176 -20.47 -7.97 8.68
CA GLN A 176 -21.68 -8.55 8.11
C GLN A 176 -21.98 -9.95 8.66
N HIS A 177 -20.98 -10.59 9.27
CA HIS A 177 -21.09 -11.89 9.93
C HIS A 177 -21.02 -11.70 11.47
N GLU A 178 -21.99 -12.22 12.23
CA GLU A 178 -22.17 -11.92 13.66
C GLU A 178 -21.10 -12.53 14.59
N ASP A 179 -20.27 -13.46 14.12
CA ASP A 179 -19.45 -14.34 14.98
C ASP A 179 -18.03 -13.83 15.35
N TRP A 180 -17.65 -12.61 14.96
CA TRP A 180 -16.24 -12.17 15.05
C TRP A 180 -15.83 -11.46 16.36
N LEU A 181 -16.77 -11.14 17.25
CA LEU A 181 -16.47 -10.44 18.51
C LEU A 181 -15.69 -11.28 19.54
N SER A 182 -15.42 -12.55 19.24
CA SER A 182 -14.69 -13.47 20.12
C SER A 182 -13.16 -13.45 19.93
N PHE A 183 -12.64 -12.62 19.02
CA PHE A 183 -11.18 -12.50 18.88
C PHE A 183 -10.59 -11.92 20.16
N PRO A 184 -9.60 -12.59 20.80
CA PRO A 184 -8.88 -11.98 21.89
C PRO A 184 -8.18 -10.76 21.29
N LEU A 185 -8.59 -9.58 21.75
CA LEU A 185 -7.72 -8.41 21.69
C LEU A 185 -6.39 -8.88 22.26
N LEU A 186 -5.33 -8.86 21.44
CA LEU A 186 -3.99 -9.24 21.90
C LEU A 186 -3.68 -8.47 23.21
N PRO A 187 -3.03 -9.13 24.18
CA PRO A 187 -2.79 -8.58 25.51
C PRO A 187 -1.98 -7.27 25.49
#